data_AF-A0A7X7R3C9-F1
#
_entry.id   AF-A0A7X7R3C9-F1
#
_cell.length_a   1.000
_cell.length_b   1.000
_cell.length_c   1.000
_cell.angle_alpha   90.00
_cell.angle_beta   90.00
_cell.angle_gamma   90.00
#
_symmetry.space_group_name_H-M   'P 1'
#
loop_
_entity.id
_entity.type
_entity.pdbx_description
1 polymer ?
#
loop_
_entity_poly.entity_id
_entity_poly.type
_entity_poly.pdbx_seq_one_letter_code
_entity_poly.pdbx_strand_id
1 'polypeptide(L)'
;MFFKRNYYDILQVAREADLESIKNSYRKMCKINHPDQGGDHEKMKIINEAYEVLSNTDMRLKYDQWLKQIEEQEASSKDDGSIKSEKANNRDFGQAGKDDVSDQENPENS
;
A
#
# COMPACT_ATOMS: atom_id res chain seq x y z
N MET A 1 1.52 10.45 -12.35
CA MET A 1 0.53 9.70 -11.53
C MET A 1 0.09 8.49 -12.35
N PHE A 2 0.87 7.40 -12.34
CA PHE A 2 0.54 6.17 -13.07
C PHE A 2 -0.05 5.19 -12.07
N PHE A 3 -1.36 5.32 -11.88
CA PHE A 3 -2.16 4.54 -10.96
C PHE A 3 -2.05 3.04 -11.27
N LYS A 4 -2.02 2.24 -10.19
CA LYS A 4 -2.30 0.81 -10.13
C LYS A 4 -3.15 0.36 -11.31
N ARG A 5 -2.52 -0.21 -12.33
CA ARG A 5 -3.20 -0.60 -13.56
C ARG A 5 -3.96 -1.89 -13.30
N ASN A 6 -5.22 -1.76 -12.90
CA ASN A 6 -6.13 -2.89 -12.92
C ASN A 6 -6.39 -3.28 -14.38
N TYR A 7 -6.55 -4.58 -14.67
CA TYR A 7 -6.91 -5.04 -16.01
C TYR A 7 -8.23 -4.44 -16.49
N TYR A 8 -9.15 -4.17 -15.57
CA TYR A 8 -10.40 -3.47 -15.81
C TYR A 8 -10.17 -2.03 -16.29
N ASP A 9 -9.27 -1.28 -15.66
CA ASP A 9 -8.93 0.10 -16.06
C ASP A 9 -8.20 0.15 -17.41
N ILE A 10 -7.32 -0.83 -17.67
CA ILE A 10 -6.62 -0.99 -18.95
C ILE A 10 -7.62 -1.14 -20.10
N LEU A 11 -8.63 -1.99 -19.92
CA LEU A 11 -9.69 -2.20 -20.90
C LEU A 11 -10.79 -1.14 -20.82
N GLN A 12 -10.71 -0.17 -19.89
CA GLN A 12 -11.75 0.84 -19.64
C GLN A 12 -13.15 0.22 -19.45
N VAL A 13 -13.21 -0.88 -18.70
CA VAL A 13 -14.45 -1.59 -18.38
C VAL A 13 -14.68 -1.62 -16.88
N ALA A 14 -15.94 -1.71 -16.47
CA ALA A 14 -16.28 -1.89 -15.06
C ALA A 14 -15.82 -3.28 -14.56
N ARG A 15 -15.57 -3.41 -13.25
CA ARG A 15 -15.29 -4.72 -12.63
C ARG A 15 -16.43 -5.72 -12.80
N GLU A 16 -17.65 -5.23 -12.94
CA GLU A 16 -18.87 -6.01 -13.17
C GLU A 16 -19.16 -6.25 -14.67
N ALA A 17 -18.28 -5.81 -15.56
CA ALA A 17 -18.48 -5.98 -17.00
C ALA A 17 -18.57 -7.48 -17.37
N ASP A 18 -19.50 -7.74 -18.30
CA ASP A 18 -19.66 -9.06 -18.90
C ASP A 18 -18.59 -9.31 -19.97
N LEU A 19 -18.37 -10.58 -20.30
CA LEU A 19 -17.39 -11.03 -21.28
C LEU A 19 -17.58 -10.34 -22.64
N GLU A 20 -18.83 -10.11 -23.04
CA GLU A 20 -19.16 -9.41 -24.29
C GLU A 20 -18.65 -7.95 -24.27
N SER A 21 -18.82 -7.26 -23.13
CA SER A 21 -18.33 -5.88 -22.95
C SER A 21 -16.81 -5.82 -22.97
N ILE A 22 -16.15 -6.77 -22.29
CA ILE A 22 -14.69 -6.93 -22.27
C ILE A 22 -14.16 -7.15 -23.70
N LYS A 23 -14.78 -8.07 -24.45
CA LYS A 23 -14.41 -8.36 -25.84
C LYS A 23 -14.63 -7.17 -26.77
N ASN A 24 -15.73 -6.43 -26.60
CA ASN A 24 -16.00 -5.23 -27.40
C ASN A 24 -14.96 -4.13 -27.12
N SER A 25 -14.61 -3.92 -25.85
CA SER A 25 -13.61 -2.92 -25.48
C SER A 25 -12.21 -3.28 -25.97
N TYR A 26 -11.80 -4.55 -25.82
CA TYR A 26 -10.55 -5.08 -26.37
C TYR A 26 -10.39 -4.74 -27.86
N ARG A 27 -11.43 -5.01 -28.67
CA ARG A 27 -11.42 -4.70 -30.10
C ARG A 27 -11.26 -3.20 -30.39
N LYS A 28 -11.87 -2.34 -29.58
CA LYS A 28 -11.71 -0.88 -29.70
C LYS A 28 -10.28 -0.45 -29.34
N MET A 29 -9.75 -0.96 -28.23
CA MET A 29 -8.41 -0.63 -27.73
C MET A 29 -7.30 -1.11 -28.67
N CYS A 30 -7.45 -2.29 -29.29
CA CYS A 30 -6.52 -2.78 -30.31
C CYS A 30 -6.51 -1.90 -31.56
N LYS A 31 -7.66 -1.36 -31.98
CA LYS A 31 -7.72 -0.43 -33.11
C LYS A 31 -7.03 0.89 -32.80
N ILE A 32 -7.23 1.41 -31.57
CA ILE A 32 -6.63 2.68 -31.12
C ILE A 32 -5.12 2.56 -30.94
N ASN A 33 -4.64 1.44 -30.40
CA ASN A 33 -3.22 1.20 -30.13
C ASN A 33 -2.53 0.36 -31.21
N HIS A 34 -3.10 0.27 -32.41
CA HIS A 34 -2.52 -0.52 -33.49
C HIS A 34 -1.18 0.11 -33.93
N PRO A 35 -0.09 -0.67 -34.12
CA PRO A 35 1.22 -0.13 -34.48
C PRO A 35 1.22 0.60 -35.83
N ASP A 36 0.35 0.19 -36.76
CA ASP A 36 0.15 0.85 -38.07
C ASP A 36 -0.41 2.28 -37.96
N GLN A 37 -1.06 2.62 -36.85
CA GLN A 37 -1.61 3.95 -36.57
C GLN A 37 -0.68 4.79 -35.68
N GLY A 38 0.57 4.35 -35.47
CA GLY A 38 1.50 4.98 -34.52
C GLY A 38 1.25 4.57 -33.06
N GLY A 39 0.55 3.46 -32.84
CA GLY A 39 0.30 2.89 -31.52
C GLY A 39 1.54 2.25 -30.89
N ASP A 40 1.49 2.09 -29.56
CA ASP A 40 2.58 1.56 -28.77
C ASP A 40 2.42 0.04 -28.55
N HIS A 41 3.45 -0.72 -28.94
CA HIS A 41 3.49 -2.16 -28.74
C HIS A 41 3.38 -2.56 -27.27
N GLU A 42 3.88 -1.75 -26.34
CA GLU A 42 3.77 -2.04 -24.91
C GLU A 42 2.32 -1.96 -24.44
N LYS A 43 1.58 -0.94 -24.88
CA LYS A 43 0.15 -0.81 -24.57
C LYS A 43 -0.63 -1.98 -25.12
N MET A 44 -0.33 -2.43 -26.34
CA MET A 44 -0.98 -3.59 -26.94
C MET A 44 -0.73 -4.88 -26.13
N LYS A 45 0.50 -5.10 -25.63
CA LYS A 45 0.80 -6.24 -24.75
C LYS A 45 -0.04 -6.21 -23.48
N ILE A 46 -0.13 -5.05 -22.84
CA ILE A 46 -0.91 -4.87 -21.60
C ILE A 46 -2.42 -5.10 -21.86
N ILE A 47 -2.94 -4.65 -23.00
CA ILE A 47 -4.33 -4.89 -23.42
C ILE A 47 -4.60 -6.38 -23.65
N ASN A 48 -3.68 -7.10 -24.28
CA ASN A 48 -3.78 -8.53 -24.52
C ASN A 48 -3.78 -9.32 -23.20
N GLU A 49 -2.86 -9.01 -22.29
CA GLU A 49 -2.76 -9.65 -20.97
C GLU A 49 -4.03 -9.41 -20.14
N ALA A 50 -4.54 -8.16 -20.14
CA ALA A 50 -5.80 -7.83 -19.48
C ALA A 50 -6.97 -8.66 -20.02
N TYR A 51 -7.05 -8.82 -21.33
CA TYR A 51 -8.09 -9.63 -21.96
C TYR A 51 -7.94 -11.13 -21.62
N GLU A 52 -6.73 -11.67 -21.63
CA GLU A 52 -6.48 -13.08 -21.31
C GLU A 52 -6.93 -13.43 -19.88
N VAL A 53 -6.62 -12.57 -18.91
CA VAL A 53 -7.02 -12.77 -17.51
C VAL A 53 -8.52 -12.57 -17.31
N LEU A 54 -9.12 -11.53 -17.90
CA LEU A 54 -10.52 -11.20 -17.69
C LEU A 54 -11.50 -12.03 -18.54
N SER A 55 -11.03 -12.62 -19.64
CA SER A 55 -11.87 -13.45 -20.52
C SER A 55 -12.12 -14.85 -19.98
N ASN A 56 -11.23 -15.35 -19.11
CA ASN A 56 -11.36 -16.66 -18.49
C ASN A 56 -11.86 -16.52 -17.04
N THR A 57 -12.98 -17.17 -16.73
CA THR A 57 -13.61 -17.13 -15.40
C THR A 57 -12.68 -17.57 -14.28
N ASP A 58 -11.89 -18.63 -14.48
CA ASP A 58 -10.93 -19.13 -13.47
C ASP A 58 -9.79 -18.13 -13.23
N MET A 59 -9.29 -17.50 -14.29
CA MET A 59 -8.21 -16.51 -14.21
C MET A 59 -8.71 -15.21 -13.58
N ARG A 60 -9.92 -14.77 -13.94
CA ARG A 60 -10.60 -13.62 -13.33
C ARG A 60 -10.81 -13.82 -11.84
N LEU A 61 -11.26 -15.01 -11.42
CA LEU A 61 -11.44 -15.33 -10.01
C LEU A 61 -10.12 -15.24 -9.23
N LYS A 62 -9.03 -15.82 -9.76
CA LYS A 62 -7.71 -15.74 -9.14
C LYS A 62 -7.19 -14.29 -9.06
N TYR A 63 -7.42 -13.51 -10.11
CA TYR A 63 -7.03 -12.11 -10.15
C TYR A 63 -7.82 -11.27 -9.13
N ASP A 64 -9.13 -11.48 -9.01
CA ASP A 64 -9.97 -10.80 -8.02
C ASP A 64 -9.57 -11.17 -6.58
N GLN A 65 -9.18 -12.43 -6.33
CA GLN A 65 -8.62 -12.86 -5.04
C GLN A 65 -7.27 -12.18 -4.73
N TRP A 66 -6.38 -12.12 -5.72
CA TRP A 66 -5.09 -11.43 -5.59
C TRP A 66 -5.25 -9.93 -5.34
N LEU A 67 -6.19 -9.28 -6.03
CA LEU A 67 -6.54 -7.87 -5.82
C LEU A 67 -6.98 -7.62 -4.38
N LYS A 68 -7.85 -8.48 -3.83
CA LYS A 68 -8.32 -8.38 -2.46
C LYS A 68 -7.18 -8.53 -1.44
N GLN A 69 -6.26 -9.47 -1.67
CA GLN A 69 -5.09 -9.68 -0.82
C GLN A 69 -4.15 -8.47 -0.82
N ILE A 70 -3.94 -7.85 -1.99
CA ILE A 70 -3.12 -6.63 -2.09
C ILE A 70 -3.77 -5.47 -1.36
N GLU A 71 -5.08 -5.30 -1.49
CA GLU A 71 -5.82 -4.25 -0.79
C GLU A 71 -5.74 -4.42 0.74
N GLU A 72 -5.82 -5.66 1.24
CA GLU A 72 -5.59 -5.99 2.67
C GLU A 72 -4.16 -5.68 3.12
N GLN A 73 -3.15 -6.01 2.31
CA GLN A 73 -1.74 -5.74 2.62
C GLN A 73 -1.41 -4.24 2.61
N GLU A 74 -1.99 -3.48 1.68
CA GLU A 74 -1.84 -2.03 1.64
C GLU A 74 -2.64 -1.31 2.74
N ALA A 75 -3.72 -1.92 3.22
CA ALA A 75 -4.46 -1.42 4.38
C ALA A 75 -3.67 -1.64 5.68
N SER A 76 -2.94 -2.76 5.81
CA SER A 76 -2.10 -3.02 7.00
C SER A 76 -0.77 -2.26 6.99
N SER A 77 -0.25 -1.87 5.82
CA SER A 77 1.02 -1.14 5.68
C SER A 77 0.90 0.38 5.83
N LYS A 78 -0.25 0.91 6.27
CA LYS A 78 -0.46 2.35 6.49
C LYS A 78 -0.32 2.80 7.96
N ASP A 79 0.12 1.91 8.85
CA ASP A 79 0.40 2.22 10.27
C ASP A 79 1.88 2.14 10.65
N ASP A 80 2.79 2.56 9.77
CA ASP A 80 4.16 2.88 10.20
C ASP A 80 4.70 4.10 9.44
N GLY A 81 4.86 5.22 10.15
CA GLY A 81 5.69 6.32 9.67
C GLY A 81 5.12 7.73 9.64
N SER A 82 4.22 8.14 10.55
CA SER A 82 4.13 9.54 11.01
C SER A 82 3.03 9.73 12.05
N ILE A 83 3.40 10.03 13.30
CA ILE A 83 3.19 11.34 13.99
C ILE A 83 3.94 11.33 15.34
N LYS A 84 5.02 12.11 15.38
CA LYS A 84 5.51 12.98 16.47
C LYS A 84 5.13 12.61 17.92
N SER A 85 6.08 12.05 18.68
CA SER A 85 6.13 12.29 20.13
C SER A 85 6.90 13.59 20.39
N GLU A 86 6.13 14.67 20.43
CA GLU A 86 6.51 15.91 21.07
C GLU A 86 6.81 15.68 22.56
N LYS A 87 7.91 16.31 23.01
CA LYS A 87 8.11 16.83 24.37
C LYS A 87 7.98 15.85 25.54
N ALA A 88 9.12 15.34 26.00
CA ALA A 88 9.30 14.99 27.41
C ALA A 88 10.75 15.22 27.90
N ASN A 89 11.37 16.35 27.51
CA ASN A 89 12.56 16.85 28.20
C ASN A 89 12.10 17.73 29.36
N ASN A 90 11.70 17.12 30.48
CA ASN A 90 11.51 17.81 31.75
C ASN A 90 11.61 16.81 32.89
N ARG A 91 12.85 16.41 33.23
CA ARG A 91 13.26 15.98 34.59
C ARG A 91 14.75 16.29 34.78
N ASP A 92 15.07 17.58 34.78
CA ASP A 92 16.24 18.08 35.50
C ASP A 92 15.81 18.24 36.96
N PHE A 93 16.02 17.21 37.76
CA PHE A 93 15.81 17.23 39.20
C PHE A 93 16.98 16.50 39.86
N GLY A 94 17.75 17.24 40.65
CA GLY A 94 18.60 16.67 41.68
C GLY A 94 20.09 16.74 41.38
N GLN A 95 20.66 17.94 41.53
CA GLN A 95 22.07 18.18 41.79
C GLN A 95 22.57 17.22 42.90
N ALA A 96 23.35 16.21 42.53
CA ALA A 96 24.15 15.44 43.48
C ALA A 96 25.41 16.25 43.79
N GLY A 97 25.59 16.62 45.05
CA GLY A 97 26.78 17.35 45.45
C GLY A 97 26.86 17.61 46.95
N LYS A 98 27.73 16.83 47.58
CA LYS A 98 28.68 17.20 48.64
C LYS A 98 28.34 16.85 50.09
N ASP A 99 28.93 15.75 50.52
CA ASP A 99 30.06 15.65 51.47
C ASP A 99 29.96 16.28 52.87
N ASP A 100 30.62 15.59 53.81
CA ASP A 100 31.01 15.95 55.20
C ASP A 100 29.95 15.70 56.30
N VAL A 101 30.05 14.60 57.08
CA VAL A 101 30.96 14.31 58.23
C VAL A 101 30.58 15.08 59.50
N SER A 102 30.71 14.41 60.66
CA SER A 102 30.58 14.87 62.06
C SER A 102 29.17 15.15 62.58
N ASP A 103 28.74 14.74 63.78
CA ASP A 103 29.39 14.10 64.92
C ASP A 103 28.32 13.47 65.84
N GLN A 104 28.72 12.35 66.47
CA GLN A 104 28.53 11.93 67.87
C GLN A 104 27.18 11.94 68.63
N GLU A 105 27.02 10.83 69.37
CA GLU A 105 26.39 10.67 70.71
C GLU A 105 24.85 10.78 70.80
N ASN A 106 24.11 9.93 71.52
CA ASN A 106 24.40 9.17 72.74
C ASN A 106 23.41 7.97 72.88
N PRO A 107 23.67 7.01 73.79
CA PRO A 107 23.06 5.69 73.82
C PRO A 107 21.93 5.56 74.85
N GLU A 108 21.36 4.35 74.90
CA GLU A 108 20.54 3.76 75.97
C GLU A 108 19.15 4.38 76.22
N ASN A 109 18.10 3.56 76.13
CA ASN A 109 17.46 3.08 77.36
C ASN A 109 16.47 1.93 77.07
N SER A 110 16.76 0.79 77.71
CA SER A 110 15.93 -0.32 78.22
C SER A 110 14.75 -0.87 77.42
#